data_AF-A0A924LY75-F1
#
_entry.id   AF-A0A924LY75-F1
#
_cell.length_a   1.000
_cell.length_b   1.000
_cell.length_c   1.000
_cell.angle_alpha   90.00
_cell.angle_beta   90.00
_cell.angle_gamma   90.00
#
_symmetry.space_group_name_H-M   'P 1'
#
loop_
_entity.id
_entity.type
_entity.pdbx_description
1 polymer ?
#
loop_
_entity_poly.entity_id
_entity_poly.type
_entity_poly.pdbx_seq_one_letter_code
_entity_poly.pdbx_strand_id
1 'polypeptide(L)'
;VRTVLVKDDVASAPLERADSRRGVAGMVFAFKIAGAKADLGGSLGEVEAAAIKALEHTRTMGVALSPCILPAVGKPTFQIGEGEMELGMGIHGEKGVRRGPLESADRIAEQLLETILKELHFSSGDRAAVLVNGLGATPLEELYILYRKVHRVFEAQGVTVHQAFVGEYATSLEMAGASLSVMKLDAELITLLEHPAHTPFFTQVAQ
;
A
#
# COMPACT_ATOMS: atom_id res chain seq x y z
N VAL A 1 -9.15 -14.44 -21.92
CA VAL A 1 -9.32 -13.63 -20.69
C VAL A 1 -8.61 -14.32 -19.54
N ARG A 2 -8.03 -13.53 -18.62
CA ARG A 2 -7.37 -13.96 -17.37
C ARG A 2 -7.81 -13.02 -16.25
N THR A 3 -7.74 -13.49 -15.00
CA THR A 3 -8.18 -12.75 -13.82
C THR A 3 -7.17 -12.92 -12.70
N VAL A 4 -6.65 -11.80 -12.18
CA VAL A 4 -5.76 -11.76 -11.02
C VAL A 4 -6.46 -10.98 -9.92
N LEU A 5 -6.60 -11.59 -8.73
CA LEU A 5 -7.25 -10.96 -7.59
C LEU A 5 -6.21 -10.30 -6.69
N VAL A 6 -6.41 -9.02 -6.37
CA VAL A 6 -5.58 -8.29 -5.41
C VAL A 6 -5.96 -8.73 -4.00
N LYS A 7 -4.96 -9.11 -3.20
CA LYS A 7 -5.11 -9.69 -1.85
C LYS A 7 -3.95 -9.29 -0.92
N ASP A 8 -3.57 -8.01 -0.96
CA ASP A 8 -2.36 -7.46 -0.35
C ASP A 8 -2.53 -7.02 1.12
N ASP A 9 -3.76 -6.88 1.61
CA ASP A 9 -4.05 -6.39 2.97
C ASP A 9 -3.77 -7.44 4.05
N VAL A 10 -2.66 -7.27 4.78
CA VAL A 10 -2.24 -8.21 5.84
C VAL A 10 -3.09 -8.16 7.10
N ALA A 11 -3.88 -7.10 7.31
CA ALA A 11 -4.80 -7.02 8.46
C ALA A 11 -6.08 -7.82 8.25
N SER A 12 -6.51 -7.96 7.00
CA SER A 12 -7.83 -8.51 6.69
C SER A 12 -7.97 -10.02 6.96
N ALA A 13 -6.89 -10.76 6.82
CA ALA A 13 -6.83 -12.19 7.14
C ALA A 13 -5.39 -12.64 7.41
N PRO A 14 -5.18 -13.64 8.30
CA PRO A 14 -3.85 -14.18 8.55
C PRO A 14 -3.31 -14.93 7.31
N LEU A 15 -2.01 -15.23 7.28
CA LEU A 15 -1.32 -15.80 6.12
C LEU A 15 -1.94 -17.12 5.64
N GLU A 16 -2.44 -17.96 6.55
CA GLU A 16 -3.10 -19.24 6.23
C GLU A 16 -4.40 -19.04 5.45
N ARG A 17 -4.98 -17.83 5.49
CA ARG A 17 -6.18 -17.43 4.75
C ARG A 17 -5.89 -16.24 3.84
N ALA A 18 -4.66 -16.12 3.33
CA ALA A 18 -4.24 -15.03 2.45
C ALA A 18 -5.15 -14.85 1.23
N ASP A 19 -5.74 -15.92 0.71
CA ASP A 19 -6.67 -15.88 -0.43
C ASP A 19 -7.97 -15.12 -0.15
N SER A 20 -8.33 -14.93 1.12
CA SER A 20 -9.51 -14.15 1.53
C SER A 20 -9.20 -12.69 1.86
N ARG A 21 -7.97 -12.24 1.66
CA ARG A 21 -7.57 -10.86 1.99
C ARG A 21 -8.26 -9.86 1.09
N ARG A 22 -8.49 -8.67 1.64
CA ARG A 22 -8.92 -7.50 0.88
C ARG A 22 -7.81 -7.09 -0.09
N GLY A 23 -8.21 -6.52 -1.22
CA GLY A 23 -7.34 -5.77 -2.11
C GLY A 23 -7.41 -4.28 -1.77
N VAL A 24 -6.28 -3.64 -1.53
CA VAL A 24 -6.16 -2.23 -1.13
C VAL A 24 -5.06 -1.53 -1.95
N ALA A 25 -4.37 -0.52 -1.40
CA ALA A 25 -3.46 0.36 -2.14
C ALA A 25 -2.30 -0.35 -2.87
N GLY A 26 -1.90 -1.56 -2.47
CA GLY A 26 -0.87 -2.33 -3.18
C GLY A 26 -1.28 -2.73 -4.60
N MET A 27 -2.57 -2.64 -4.94
CA MET A 27 -3.05 -2.77 -6.32
C MET A 27 -2.34 -1.84 -7.31
N VAL A 28 -1.85 -0.68 -6.85
CA VAL A 28 -1.13 0.29 -7.68
C VAL A 28 0.15 -0.33 -8.26
N PHE A 29 0.89 -1.11 -7.46
CA PHE A 29 2.06 -1.84 -7.97
C PHE A 29 1.66 -2.91 -8.98
N ALA A 30 0.59 -3.67 -8.73
CA ALA A 30 0.11 -4.68 -9.68
C ALA A 30 -0.28 -4.05 -11.03
N PHE A 31 -0.98 -2.91 -11.01
CA PHE A 31 -1.31 -2.17 -12.23
C PHE A 31 -0.08 -1.63 -12.94
N LYS A 32 0.87 -1.05 -12.21
CA LYS A 32 2.10 -0.51 -12.79
C LYS A 32 2.94 -1.60 -13.47
N ILE A 33 3.12 -2.74 -12.80
CA ILE A 33 3.93 -3.86 -13.28
C ILE A 33 3.24 -4.57 -14.46
N ALA A 34 1.94 -4.84 -14.36
CA ALA A 34 1.17 -5.46 -15.44
C ALA A 34 1.10 -4.55 -16.68
N GLY A 35 0.84 -3.26 -16.47
CA GLY A 35 0.80 -2.25 -17.53
C GLY A 35 2.14 -2.13 -18.25
N ALA A 36 3.25 -2.09 -17.50
CA ALA A 36 4.59 -2.09 -18.08
C ALA A 36 4.87 -3.36 -18.91
N LYS A 37 4.54 -4.55 -18.39
CA LYS A 37 4.75 -5.80 -19.13
C LYS A 37 3.93 -5.84 -20.42
N ALA A 38 2.69 -5.32 -20.38
CA ALA A 38 1.83 -5.23 -21.56
C ALA A 38 2.37 -4.25 -22.60
N ASP A 39 2.83 -3.07 -22.17
CA ASP A 39 3.38 -2.03 -23.06
C ASP A 39 4.70 -2.49 -23.72
N LEU A 40 5.50 -3.31 -23.02
CA LEU A 40 6.68 -3.98 -23.57
C LEU A 40 6.35 -5.13 -24.55
N GLY A 41 5.07 -5.35 -24.89
CA GLY A 41 4.64 -6.37 -25.84
C GLY A 41 4.53 -7.79 -25.28
N GLY A 42 4.50 -7.94 -23.95
CA GLY A 42 4.32 -9.24 -23.30
C GLY A 42 2.99 -9.90 -23.68
N SER A 43 3.00 -11.22 -23.80
CA SER A 43 1.79 -12.01 -24.01
C SER A 43 0.84 -11.93 -22.81
N LEU A 44 -0.43 -12.29 -23.01
CA LEU A 44 -1.43 -12.30 -21.93
C LEU A 44 -0.98 -13.13 -20.71
N GLY A 45 -0.27 -14.25 -20.93
CA GLY A 45 0.27 -15.07 -19.85
C GLY A 45 1.43 -14.41 -19.11
N GLU A 46 2.29 -13.67 -19.80
CA GLU A 46 3.40 -12.94 -19.17
C GLU A 46 2.91 -11.73 -18.37
N VAL A 47 1.86 -11.05 -18.86
CA VAL A 47 1.21 -9.96 -18.12
C VAL A 47 0.55 -10.48 -16.84
N GLU A 48 -0.18 -11.61 -16.94
CA GLU A 48 -0.75 -12.30 -15.78
C GLU A 48 0.34 -12.69 -14.76
N ALA A 49 1.43 -13.31 -15.22
CA ALA A 49 2.55 -13.71 -14.37
C ALA A 49 3.21 -12.51 -13.67
N ALA A 50 3.41 -11.40 -14.38
CA ALA A 50 3.98 -10.18 -13.81
C ALA A 50 3.07 -9.56 -12.74
N ALA A 51 1.75 -9.54 -12.97
CA ALA A 51 0.77 -9.06 -11.99
C ALA A 51 0.73 -9.93 -10.73
N ILE A 52 0.72 -11.26 -10.89
CA ILE A 52 0.76 -12.21 -9.77
C ILE A 52 2.05 -12.00 -8.97
N LYS A 53 3.21 -11.94 -9.66
CA LYS A 53 4.51 -11.72 -9.02
C LYS A 53 4.54 -10.42 -8.21
N ALA A 54 4.03 -9.31 -8.75
CA ALA A 54 3.93 -8.05 -8.03
C ALA A 54 3.13 -8.19 -6.73
N LEU A 55 1.98 -8.88 -6.77
CA LEU A 55 1.12 -9.11 -5.60
C LEU A 55 1.75 -10.05 -4.57
N GLU A 56 2.43 -11.11 -5.01
CA GLU A 56 3.14 -12.02 -4.12
C GLU A 56 4.24 -11.30 -3.34
N HIS A 57 4.87 -10.29 -3.95
CA HIS A 57 5.92 -9.48 -3.34
C HIS A 57 5.40 -8.22 -2.61
N THR A 58 4.08 -7.96 -2.63
CA THR A 58 3.48 -6.76 -2.04
C THR A 58 2.65 -7.10 -0.81
N ARG A 59 2.81 -6.31 0.26
CA ARG A 59 1.95 -6.34 1.44
C ARG A 59 1.56 -4.93 1.85
N THR A 60 0.34 -4.76 2.34
CA THR A 60 -0.22 -3.47 2.71
C THR A 60 -0.89 -3.50 4.08
N MET A 61 -0.70 -2.43 4.85
CA MET A 61 -1.37 -2.20 6.13
C MET A 61 -1.83 -0.75 6.24
N GLY A 62 -3.02 -0.53 6.81
CA GLY A 62 -3.64 0.79 6.93
C GLY A 62 -3.86 1.29 8.36
N VAL A 63 -4.10 2.59 8.50
CA VAL A 63 -4.57 3.26 9.70
C VAL A 63 -5.65 4.28 9.32
N ALA A 64 -6.76 4.29 10.06
CA ALA A 64 -7.81 5.28 9.93
C ALA A 64 -7.89 6.14 11.20
N LEU A 65 -8.11 7.44 11.01
CA LEU A 65 -8.26 8.46 12.06
C LEU A 65 -9.67 9.05 12.10
N SER A 66 -10.39 8.98 10.98
CA SER A 66 -11.80 9.36 10.88
C SER A 66 -12.56 8.40 9.97
N PRO A 67 -13.89 8.36 10.04
CA PRO A 67 -14.71 7.71 9.03
C PRO A 67 -14.86 8.55 7.76
N CYS A 68 -15.35 7.90 6.71
CA CYS A 68 -15.93 8.56 5.55
C CYS A 68 -17.47 8.50 5.62
N ILE A 69 -18.13 9.36 4.86
CA ILE A 69 -19.58 9.46 4.72
C ILE A 69 -19.93 9.09 3.28
N LEU A 70 -20.63 7.97 3.12
CA LEU A 70 -21.23 7.66 1.83
C LEU A 70 -22.34 8.68 1.53
N PRO A 71 -22.29 9.42 0.39
CA PRO A 71 -23.27 10.47 0.09
C PRO A 71 -24.72 9.98 0.13
N ALA A 72 -24.96 8.74 -0.30
CA ALA A 72 -26.28 8.12 -0.29
C ALA A 72 -26.80 7.77 1.12
N VAL A 73 -25.90 7.62 2.10
CA VAL A 73 -26.22 7.23 3.48
C VAL A 73 -26.30 8.47 4.38
N GLY A 74 -25.48 9.50 4.11
CA GLY A 74 -25.53 10.80 4.80
C GLY A 74 -25.05 10.78 6.26
N LYS A 75 -24.44 9.67 6.69
CA LYS A 75 -23.87 9.50 8.03
C LYS A 75 -22.54 8.71 7.96
N PRO A 76 -21.67 8.83 8.97
CA PRO A 76 -20.42 8.08 9.03
C PRO A 76 -20.59 6.57 8.86
N THR A 77 -19.69 5.93 8.11
CA THR A 77 -19.67 4.47 7.89
C THR A 77 -19.37 3.68 9.16
N PHE A 78 -18.60 4.27 10.07
CA PHE A 78 -18.29 3.77 11.41
C PHE A 78 -18.02 4.97 12.35
N GLN A 79 -17.69 4.68 13.61
CA GLN A 79 -17.30 5.71 14.59
C GLN A 79 -15.86 5.47 15.06
N ILE A 80 -15.02 6.49 14.99
CA ILE A 80 -13.73 6.58 15.70
C ILE A 80 -13.84 7.80 16.63
N GLY A 81 -13.41 7.66 17.89
CA GLY A 81 -13.47 8.72 18.87
C GLY A 81 -12.43 9.81 18.59
N GLU A 82 -12.65 11.00 19.13
CA GLU A 82 -11.62 12.04 19.10
C GLU A 82 -10.35 11.56 19.81
N GLY A 83 -9.19 11.74 19.18
CA GLY A 83 -7.92 11.25 19.70
C GLY A 83 -7.76 9.72 19.66
N GLU A 84 -8.55 9.02 18.85
CA GLU A 84 -8.38 7.59 18.58
C GLU A 84 -7.92 7.31 17.15
N MET A 85 -7.41 6.11 16.93
CA MET A 85 -7.08 5.56 15.62
C MET A 85 -7.46 4.08 15.53
N GLU A 86 -7.64 3.58 14.32
CA GLU A 86 -7.92 2.17 14.04
C GLU A 86 -6.95 1.61 12.99
N LEU A 87 -6.19 0.60 13.37
CA LEU A 87 -5.23 -0.11 12.52
C LEU A 87 -5.92 -1.23 11.75
N GLY A 88 -5.56 -1.36 10.47
CA GLY A 88 -6.02 -2.43 9.60
C GLY A 88 -7.45 -2.26 9.11
N MET A 89 -7.98 -1.04 9.17
CA MET A 89 -9.28 -0.73 8.58
C MET A 89 -9.23 -0.85 7.06
N GLY A 90 -10.28 -1.39 6.46
CA GLY A 90 -10.41 -1.51 5.01
C GLY A 90 -10.82 -0.20 4.34
N ILE A 91 -10.65 -0.13 3.03
CA ILE A 91 -10.93 1.07 2.21
C ILE A 91 -12.43 1.40 2.10
N HIS A 92 -13.33 0.56 2.60
CA HIS A 92 -14.77 0.85 2.68
C HIS A 92 -15.26 0.99 4.13
N GLY A 93 -14.33 1.14 5.09
CA GLY A 93 -14.66 1.23 6.52
C GLY A 93 -14.88 -0.13 7.19
N GLU A 94 -14.43 -1.22 6.59
CA GLU A 94 -14.46 -2.54 7.20
C GLU A 94 -13.57 -2.57 8.45
N LYS A 95 -14.09 -3.15 9.53
CA LYS A 95 -13.44 -3.18 10.85
C LYS A 95 -11.96 -3.57 10.78
N GLY A 96 -11.14 -2.83 11.51
CA GLY A 96 -9.72 -3.11 11.68
C GLY A 96 -9.42 -4.17 12.72
N VAL A 97 -8.12 -4.39 12.95
CA VAL A 97 -7.60 -5.39 13.88
C VAL A 97 -7.36 -4.83 15.29
N ARG A 98 -7.16 -3.50 15.40
CA ARG A 98 -6.90 -2.83 16.67
C ARG A 98 -7.39 -1.39 16.64
N ARG A 99 -8.16 -1.00 17.64
CA ARG A 99 -8.53 0.39 17.93
C ARG A 99 -7.90 0.84 19.25
N GLY A 100 -7.50 2.10 19.33
CA GLY A 100 -6.94 2.67 20.55
C GLY A 100 -6.62 4.16 20.41
N PRO A 101 -5.95 4.75 21.42
CA PRO A 101 -5.52 6.14 21.38
C PRO A 101 -4.62 6.42 20.16
N LEU A 102 -4.73 7.63 19.63
CA LEU A 102 -3.85 8.13 18.58
C LEU A 102 -2.40 8.11 19.07
N GLU A 103 -1.53 7.46 18.30
CA GLU A 103 -0.11 7.40 18.57
C GLU A 103 0.66 8.41 17.70
N SER A 104 1.92 8.65 18.04
CA SER A 104 2.80 9.46 17.17
C SER A 104 2.94 8.82 15.78
N ALA A 105 3.12 9.63 14.74
CA ALA A 105 3.36 9.15 13.38
C ALA A 105 4.51 8.12 13.28
N ASP A 106 5.58 8.30 14.07
CA ASP A 106 6.71 7.36 14.11
C ASP A 106 6.27 5.96 14.60
N ARG A 107 5.49 5.90 15.69
CA ARG A 107 4.95 4.65 16.23
C ARG A 107 3.92 4.00 15.32
N ILE A 108 3.13 4.80 14.60
CA ILE A 108 2.19 4.30 13.60
C ILE A 108 2.97 3.67 12.45
N ALA A 109 3.93 4.37 11.86
CA ALA A 109 4.75 3.87 10.76
C ALA A 109 5.51 2.59 11.14
N GLU A 110 6.06 2.51 12.36
CA GLU A 110 6.67 1.29 12.91
C GLU A 110 5.67 0.13 12.95
N GLN A 111 4.48 0.32 13.52
CA GLN A 111 3.47 -0.75 13.61
C GLN A 111 2.99 -1.25 12.24
N LEU A 112 2.78 -0.34 11.28
CA LEU A 112 2.38 -0.71 9.92
C LEU A 112 3.48 -1.55 9.27
N LEU A 113 4.73 -1.09 9.34
CA LEU A 113 5.87 -1.77 8.72
C LEU A 113 6.19 -3.09 9.42
N GLU A 114 6.22 -3.14 10.75
CA GLU A 114 6.43 -4.38 11.52
C GLU A 114 5.41 -5.46 11.15
N THR A 115 4.15 -5.08 10.93
CA THR A 115 3.11 -6.02 10.52
C THR A 115 3.37 -6.57 9.12
N ILE A 116 3.79 -5.71 8.18
CA ILE A 116 4.18 -6.10 6.82
C ILE A 116 5.40 -7.04 6.83
N LEU A 117 6.42 -6.71 7.62
CA LEU A 117 7.69 -7.44 7.66
C LEU A 117 7.59 -8.83 8.30
N LYS A 118 6.49 -9.17 8.98
CA LYS A 118 6.21 -10.54 9.44
C LYS A 118 6.02 -11.53 8.29
N GLU A 119 5.61 -11.04 7.12
CA GLU A 119 5.37 -11.86 5.94
C GLU A 119 6.28 -11.52 4.77
N LEU A 120 6.80 -10.29 4.73
CA LEU A 120 7.68 -9.82 3.68
C LEU A 120 9.10 -9.63 4.24
N HIS A 121 9.90 -10.69 4.17
CA HIS A 121 11.25 -10.70 4.74
C HIS A 121 12.26 -9.96 3.85
N PHE A 122 13.06 -9.09 4.47
CA PHE A 122 14.17 -8.39 3.83
C PHE A 122 15.50 -8.79 4.48
N SER A 123 16.56 -8.77 3.68
CA SER A 123 17.94 -8.89 4.09
C SER A 123 18.71 -7.62 3.67
N SER A 124 19.83 -7.35 4.34
CA SER A 124 20.73 -6.26 3.93
C SER A 124 21.15 -6.44 2.46
N GLY A 125 21.07 -5.37 1.68
CA GLY A 125 21.29 -5.37 0.23
C GLY A 125 20.02 -5.54 -0.61
N ASP A 126 18.89 -5.93 -0.03
CA ASP A 126 17.61 -5.99 -0.73
C ASP A 126 17.09 -4.60 -1.10
N ARG A 127 16.15 -4.57 -2.05
CA ARG A 127 15.50 -3.36 -2.53
C ARG A 127 14.00 -3.40 -2.31
N ALA A 128 13.41 -2.27 -1.95
CA ALA A 128 11.98 -2.11 -1.75
C ALA A 128 11.43 -0.96 -2.60
N ALA A 129 10.20 -1.14 -3.12
CA ALA A 129 9.35 -0.02 -3.50
C ALA A 129 8.36 0.25 -2.36
N VAL A 130 8.17 1.52 -2.04
CA VAL A 130 7.32 1.96 -0.93
C VAL A 130 6.22 2.86 -1.47
N LEU A 131 4.98 2.61 -1.05
CA LEU A 131 3.84 3.49 -1.30
C LEU A 131 3.24 3.90 0.05
N VAL A 132 3.29 5.20 0.34
CA VAL A 132 2.56 5.83 1.45
C VAL A 132 1.33 6.52 0.85
N ASN A 133 0.20 5.84 0.96
CA ASN A 133 -1.06 6.22 0.36
C ASN A 133 -1.97 6.93 1.38
N GLY A 134 -2.40 8.15 1.09
CA GLY A 134 -3.44 8.85 1.84
C GLY A 134 -4.83 8.27 1.56
N LEU A 135 -5.67 8.20 2.59
CA LEU A 135 -7.05 7.70 2.46
C LEU A 135 -8.06 8.80 2.06
N GLY A 136 -7.60 10.04 1.88
CA GLY A 136 -8.37 11.11 1.25
C GLY A 136 -8.30 12.48 1.94
N ALA A 137 -8.22 12.51 3.28
CA ALA A 137 -8.18 13.78 4.03
C ALA A 137 -6.87 14.01 4.81
N THR A 138 -5.85 13.17 4.61
CA THR A 138 -4.55 13.31 5.27
C THR A 138 -3.66 14.27 4.47
N PRO A 139 -3.16 15.36 5.08
CA PRO A 139 -2.26 16.29 4.40
C PRO A 139 -1.00 15.59 3.87
N LEU A 140 -0.55 16.01 2.68
CA LEU A 140 0.63 15.43 2.04
C LEU A 140 1.89 15.49 2.93
N GLU A 141 2.06 16.56 3.70
CA GLU A 141 3.17 16.70 4.64
C GLU A 141 3.16 15.64 5.73
N GLU A 142 1.99 15.22 6.22
CA GLU A 142 1.87 14.15 7.22
C GLU A 142 2.22 12.78 6.62
N LEU A 143 1.88 12.54 5.35
CA LEU A 143 2.31 11.35 4.62
C LEU A 143 3.84 11.29 4.50
N TYR A 144 4.51 12.42 4.27
CA TYR A 144 5.97 12.49 4.26
C TYR A 144 6.58 12.26 5.65
N ILE A 145 5.91 12.65 6.74
CA ILE A 145 6.35 12.31 8.10
C ILE A 145 6.32 10.79 8.33
N LEU A 146 5.26 10.11 7.87
CA LEU A 146 5.19 8.64 7.90
C LEU A 146 6.32 8.02 7.06
N TYR A 147 6.49 8.48 5.81
CA TYR A 147 7.53 7.99 4.91
C TYR A 147 8.94 8.14 5.50
N ARG A 148 9.24 9.30 6.13
CA ARG A 148 10.53 9.55 6.80
C ARG A 148 10.88 8.43 7.78
N LYS A 149 9.90 7.98 8.55
CA LYS A 149 10.12 6.90 9.52
C LYS A 149 10.34 5.56 8.83
N VAL A 150 9.51 5.22 7.84
CA VAL A 150 9.66 4.00 7.03
C VAL A 150 11.05 3.92 6.38
N HIS A 151 11.50 5.01 5.77
CA HIS A 151 12.83 5.11 5.16
C HIS A 151 13.95 4.83 6.18
N ARG A 152 13.90 5.46 7.36
CA ARG A 152 14.90 5.25 8.43
C ARG A 152 14.96 3.80 8.92
N VAL A 153 13.81 3.12 8.99
CA VAL A 153 13.77 1.71 9.39
C VAL A 153 14.44 0.83 8.34
N PHE A 154 14.15 1.04 7.05
CA PHE A 154 14.82 0.29 5.97
C PHE A 154 16.32 0.58 5.89
N GLU A 155 16.70 1.86 6.00
CA GLU A 155 18.12 2.28 6.03
C GLU A 155 18.89 1.57 7.16
N ALA A 156 18.32 1.53 8.37
CA ALA A 156 18.94 0.83 9.50
C ALA A 156 19.05 -0.70 9.29
N GLN A 157 18.21 -1.29 8.43
CA GLN A 157 18.27 -2.71 8.04
C GLN A 157 19.19 -2.98 6.84
N GLY A 158 19.80 -1.93 6.25
CA GLY A 158 20.59 -2.06 5.02
C GLY A 158 19.75 -2.34 3.77
N VAL A 159 18.45 -2.04 3.81
CA VAL A 159 17.52 -2.18 2.67
C VAL A 159 17.45 -0.85 1.93
N THR A 160 17.61 -0.89 0.62
CA THR A 160 17.49 0.31 -0.21
C THR A 160 16.04 0.52 -0.62
N VAL A 161 15.45 1.67 -0.27
CA VAL A 161 14.19 2.11 -0.88
C VAL A 161 14.52 2.58 -2.30
N HIS A 162 14.29 1.72 -3.28
CA HIS A 162 14.61 1.98 -4.68
C HIS A 162 13.70 3.06 -5.27
N GLN A 163 12.41 3.03 -4.92
CA GLN A 163 11.45 4.06 -5.31
C GLN A 163 10.39 4.23 -4.23
N ALA A 164 9.96 5.48 -4.02
CA ALA A 164 8.89 5.82 -3.10
C ALA A 164 7.80 6.63 -3.81
N PHE A 165 6.55 6.29 -3.50
CA PHE A 165 5.35 6.99 -3.93
C PHE A 165 4.64 7.52 -2.69
N VAL A 166 4.42 8.82 -2.60
CA VAL A 166 3.76 9.46 -1.45
C VAL A 166 2.64 10.34 -1.98
N GLY A 167 1.40 10.09 -1.56
CA GLY A 167 0.23 10.83 -2.06
C GLY A 167 -1.05 10.01 -2.02
N GLU A 168 -2.03 10.38 -2.83
CA GLU A 168 -3.35 9.77 -2.89
C GLU A 168 -3.47 8.93 -4.17
N TYR A 169 -3.47 7.61 -4.01
CA TYR A 169 -3.53 6.65 -5.13
C TYR A 169 -4.77 5.74 -5.04
N ALA A 170 -5.16 5.35 -3.84
CA ALA A 170 -6.36 4.58 -3.53
C ALA A 170 -7.01 5.12 -2.26
N THR A 171 -7.96 6.05 -2.43
CA THR A 171 -8.61 6.76 -1.32
C THR A 171 -9.89 6.06 -0.85
N SER A 172 -10.41 6.50 0.30
CA SER A 172 -11.73 6.16 0.83
C SER A 172 -12.52 7.44 1.08
N LEU A 173 -12.92 8.10 0.00
CA LEU A 173 -13.58 9.41 0.03
C LEU A 173 -12.77 10.42 0.87
N GLU A 174 -13.35 10.96 1.95
CA GLU A 174 -12.74 11.93 2.85
C GLU A 174 -12.15 11.31 4.14
N MET A 175 -11.89 10.00 4.15
CA MET A 175 -11.27 9.33 5.30
C MET A 175 -9.89 9.95 5.62
N ALA A 176 -9.71 10.45 6.84
CA ALA A 176 -8.40 10.79 7.37
C ALA A 176 -7.71 9.50 7.80
N GLY A 177 -6.49 9.28 7.33
CA GLY A 177 -5.72 8.07 7.51
C GLY A 177 -4.71 7.81 6.39
N ALA A 178 -3.95 6.75 6.53
CA ALA A 178 -2.93 6.37 5.56
C ALA A 178 -2.82 4.85 5.46
N SER A 179 -2.20 4.39 4.38
CA SER A 179 -1.77 3.01 4.22
C SER A 179 -0.34 2.95 3.72
N LEU A 180 0.37 1.93 4.15
CA LEU A 180 1.72 1.62 3.74
C LEU A 180 1.67 0.34 2.92
N SER A 181 2.07 0.41 1.65
CA SER A 181 2.34 -0.76 0.82
C SER A 181 3.83 -0.87 0.58
N VAL A 182 4.37 -2.08 0.72
CA VAL A 182 5.78 -2.38 0.43
C VAL A 182 5.82 -3.51 -0.58
N MET A 183 6.58 -3.32 -1.66
CA MET A 183 6.90 -4.37 -2.62
C MET A 183 8.39 -4.70 -2.54
N LYS A 184 8.73 -5.97 -2.25
CA LYS A 184 10.11 -6.44 -2.35
C LYS A 184 10.48 -6.58 -3.82
N LEU A 185 11.62 -6.02 -4.20
CA LEU A 185 12.02 -5.91 -5.59
C LEU A 185 13.10 -6.92 -5.97
N ASP A 186 12.91 -7.56 -7.12
CA ASP A 186 13.96 -8.23 -7.86
C ASP A 186 14.27 -7.47 -9.17
N ALA A 187 15.19 -7.99 -9.98
CA ALA A 187 15.62 -7.33 -11.22
C ALA A 187 14.49 -7.10 -12.23
N GLU A 188 13.53 -8.03 -12.33
CA GLU A 188 12.40 -7.88 -13.24
C GLU A 188 11.44 -6.81 -12.72
N LEU A 189 11.08 -6.85 -11.44
CA LEU A 189 10.19 -5.87 -10.83
C LEU A 189 10.77 -4.46 -10.87
N ILE A 190 12.09 -4.30 -10.73
CA ILE A 190 12.78 -3.01 -10.93
C ILE A 190 12.55 -2.50 -12.34
N THR A 191 12.88 -3.33 -13.34
CA THR A 191 12.74 -2.95 -14.76
C THR A 191 11.31 -2.53 -15.11
N LEU A 192 10.32 -3.31 -14.65
CA LEU A 192 8.90 -3.03 -14.89
C LEU A 192 8.39 -1.82 -14.09
N LEU A 193 8.91 -1.59 -12.88
CA LEU A 193 8.56 -0.44 -12.07
C LEU A 193 9.09 0.85 -12.70
N GLU A 194 10.33 0.85 -13.20
CA GLU A 194 11.00 1.98 -13.85
C GLU A 194 10.38 2.36 -15.20
N HIS A 195 9.77 1.40 -15.91
CA HIS A 195 9.15 1.63 -17.22
C HIS A 195 8.20 2.85 -17.20
N PRO A 196 8.25 3.75 -18.19
CA PRO A 196 7.38 4.93 -18.20
C PRO A 196 5.89 4.60 -18.15
N ALA A 197 5.11 5.50 -17.55
CA ALA A 197 3.66 5.43 -17.56
C ALA A 197 3.08 6.85 -17.59
N HIS A 198 2.07 7.08 -18.43
CA HIS A 198 1.43 8.38 -18.58
C HIS A 198 -0.09 8.22 -18.50
N THR A 199 -0.63 8.34 -17.29
CA THR A 199 -2.06 8.17 -17.00
C THR A 199 -2.57 9.36 -16.18
N PRO A 200 -3.88 9.62 -16.13
CA PRO A 200 -4.43 10.79 -15.42
C PRO A 200 -4.03 10.91 -13.95
N PHE A 201 -3.79 9.78 -13.27
CA PHE A 201 -3.50 9.73 -11.83
C PHE A 201 -2.14 9.11 -11.49
N PHE A 202 -1.36 8.71 -12.49
CA PHE A 202 0.00 8.21 -12.32
C PHE A 202 0.83 8.59 -13.55
N THR A 203 1.80 9.47 -13.35
CA THR A 203 2.78 9.85 -14.39
C THR A 203 4.19 9.60 -13.88
N GLN A 204 4.90 8.74 -14.60
CA GLN A 204 6.32 8.46 -14.40
C GLN A 204 6.99 8.53 -15.77
N VAL A 205 7.88 9.49 -15.93
CA VAL A 205 8.68 9.66 -17.15
C VAL A 205 10.05 9.05 -16.95
N ALA A 206 10.66 8.52 -18.02
CA ALA A 206 12.05 8.10 -17.98
C ALA A 206 12.93 9.31 -17.60
N GLN A 207 13.88 9.10 -16.69
CA GLN A 207 14.91 10.10 -16.36
C GLN A 207 15.96 10.17 -17.47
#